data_AF-A0A096MKD8-F1
#
_entry.id   AF-A0A096MKD8-F1
#
_cell.length_a   1.000
_cell.length_b   1.000
_cell.length_c   1.000
_cell.angle_alpha   90.00
_cell.angle_beta   90.00
_cell.angle_gamma   90.00
#
_symmetry.space_group_name_H-M   'P 1'
#
loop_
_entity.id
_entity.type
_entity.pdbx_description
1 polymer ?
#
loop_
_entity_poly.entity_id
_entity_poly.type
_entity_poly.pdbx_seq_one_letter_code
_entity_poly.pdbx_strand_id
1 'polypeptide(L)'
;MSPQESSVQPFQFLLLVGIPVASVLLLVQCLRWHRCRWPPGSCQKPDDPEEPVSPSTPLPEYELPKQCQAPTLPEVAAFYQELHMPTRGQTITRQLMNKLLVFSAREVDHRGGCLMLQDTGISLLIPPGAVTVGRQERVSLVLVWDLTDAPSLSHKQGLVSPVVACGPHGASFLKPCILTFKHCAQQPSQVCAYSSNTSLLDAKDWRPLGQPGTHTSRDECRILLSHFSLYTCVLEPPLGQTARKWLQLAMFCSPLAPGQTHLQLRVYFLNNTPCALQWAITNEQPHGGRMRGPCQLFDFTGARADQCLKLKYISEGWENVDDSSSQLVPHLHIWHGKCPFRSFCFRRKSANGNEECSTLTNEIIVTMHTFQDGLETKYMEILRFQASEEETWAVPPPVSQPPLCNRLPPELFEQLQMLLEPSSVTGNDWRKLASHLGLCGMKIRFLSCQRSPAAAILELFEEQNGSLQELHYLMTSMERLDCASAIQNYLNRTPGDSPTRLRGGTWENCGLELDEKF
;
A
#
# COMPACT_ATOMS: atom_id res chain seq x y z
N MET A 1 50.84 31.73 29.33
CA MET A 1 52.17 31.14 29.09
C MET A 1 52.17 30.65 27.65
N SER A 2 52.76 31.47 26.79
CA SER A 2 52.95 31.37 25.33
C SER A 2 53.88 30.18 24.97
N PRO A 3 54.22 29.91 23.67
CA PRO A 3 53.93 30.69 22.46
C PRO A 3 53.55 29.86 21.19
N GLN A 4 52.88 30.47 20.19
CA GLN A 4 53.35 30.81 18.80
C GLN A 4 53.59 29.58 17.88
N GLU A 5 53.32 29.58 16.57
CA GLU A 5 53.53 30.63 15.57
C GLU A 5 52.85 30.28 14.21
N SER A 6 52.17 31.28 13.61
CA SER A 6 52.19 31.75 12.19
C SER A 6 52.39 30.77 11.00
N SER A 7 51.51 30.71 9.98
CA SER A 7 51.27 31.64 8.83
C SER A 7 52.00 31.24 7.53
N VAL A 8 51.58 31.83 6.38
CA VAL A 8 52.13 31.76 4.99
C VAL A 8 51.45 30.69 4.10
N GLN A 9 50.95 30.92 2.87
CA GLN A 9 50.41 32.01 2.04
C GLN A 9 49.98 31.33 0.71
N PRO A 10 49.15 31.97 -0.14
CA PRO A 10 48.57 31.38 -1.35
C PRO A 10 49.48 31.56 -2.58
N PHE A 11 49.43 30.63 -3.55
CA PHE A 11 50.11 30.80 -4.84
C PHE A 11 49.16 30.61 -6.03
N GLN A 12 48.95 31.72 -6.75
CA GLN A 12 48.53 31.78 -8.14
C GLN A 12 49.67 31.37 -9.08
N PHE A 13 49.35 30.67 -10.17
CA PHE A 13 50.02 30.71 -11.48
C PHE A 13 48.92 30.39 -12.53
N LEU A 14 48.46 31.32 -13.38
CA LEU A 14 49.04 31.75 -14.68
C LEU A 14 49.41 30.53 -15.57
N LEU A 15 49.02 30.36 -16.84
CA LEU A 15 48.60 31.26 -17.92
C LEU A 15 48.18 30.39 -19.16
N LEU A 16 47.23 30.92 -19.95
CA LEU A 16 47.23 31.05 -21.43
C LEU A 16 47.01 29.85 -22.44
N VAL A 17 45.98 30.08 -23.28
CA VAL A 17 45.89 29.97 -24.77
C VAL A 17 45.01 28.87 -25.40
N GLY A 18 43.99 29.33 -26.16
CA GLY A 18 43.41 28.74 -27.38
C GLY A 18 41.92 28.33 -27.26
N ILE A 19 40.86 29.09 -27.56
CA ILE A 19 40.36 29.78 -28.80
C ILE A 19 40.04 28.78 -29.96
N PRO A 20 38.88 28.83 -30.68
CA PRO A 20 37.48 29.14 -30.31
C PRO A 20 36.40 28.39 -31.19
N VAL A 21 35.10 28.65 -30.92
CA VAL A 21 33.96 28.85 -31.87
C VAL A 21 33.65 27.84 -33.00
N ALA A 22 32.44 27.23 -32.92
CA ALA A 22 31.42 27.05 -33.98
C ALA A 22 30.13 26.51 -33.31
N SER A 23 29.04 27.27 -33.08
CA SER A 23 28.03 27.88 -33.98
C SER A 23 27.21 26.89 -34.83
N VAL A 24 25.89 27.12 -34.90
CA VAL A 24 24.87 26.68 -35.91
C VAL A 24 24.07 25.41 -35.52
N LEU A 25 22.85 25.52 -34.94
CA LEU A 25 21.49 25.69 -35.54
C LEU A 25 20.78 24.38 -35.99
N LEU A 26 19.44 24.39 -35.88
CA LEU A 26 18.39 23.45 -36.36
C LEU A 26 17.92 22.42 -35.31
N LEU A 27 16.74 22.51 -34.66
CA LEU A 27 15.34 22.67 -35.11
C LEU A 27 14.87 21.65 -36.16
N VAL A 28 14.03 20.72 -35.67
CA VAL A 28 12.83 20.11 -36.31
C VAL A 28 13.05 18.91 -37.25
N GLN A 29 12.24 17.87 -36.97
CA GLN A 29 11.88 16.68 -37.78
C GLN A 29 12.80 15.46 -37.68
N CYS A 30 12.26 14.36 -37.13
CA CYS A 30 12.35 13.02 -37.73
C CYS A 30 11.35 12.07 -37.04
N LEU A 31 10.09 12.15 -37.45
CA LEU A 31 9.25 10.96 -37.59
C LEU A 31 9.92 10.04 -38.63
N ARG A 32 9.80 8.72 -38.43
CA ARG A 32 10.09 7.64 -39.39
C ARG A 32 11.56 7.19 -39.52
N TRP A 33 11.93 6.21 -38.70
CA TRP A 33 12.75 5.06 -39.11
C TRP A 33 11.73 3.90 -39.29
N HIS A 34 11.15 3.63 -40.46
CA HIS A 34 11.70 2.98 -41.66
C HIS A 34 12.61 1.78 -41.32
N ARG A 35 12.03 0.58 -41.19
CA ARG A 35 11.83 -0.46 -42.23
C ARG A 35 13.11 -1.22 -42.61
N CYS A 36 13.22 -2.44 -42.08
CA CYS A 36 13.79 -3.57 -42.82
C CYS A 36 12.64 -4.49 -43.27
N ARG A 37 12.45 -4.54 -44.59
CA ARG A 37 11.63 -5.48 -45.38
C ARG A 37 12.58 -6.63 -45.79
N TRP A 38 12.19 -7.91 -45.75
CA TRP A 38 11.68 -8.73 -46.87
C TRP A 38 11.95 -10.23 -46.54
N PRO A 39 11.40 -11.23 -47.28
CA PRO A 39 10.07 -11.38 -47.90
C PRO A 39 9.48 -12.81 -47.65
N PRO A 40 8.27 -13.16 -48.14
CA PRO A 40 7.58 -14.42 -47.81
C PRO A 40 7.92 -15.57 -48.77
N GLY A 41 7.84 -16.82 -48.28
CA GLY A 41 8.02 -18.04 -49.06
C GLY A 41 7.15 -19.18 -48.51
N SER A 42 6.25 -19.65 -49.35
CA SER A 42 5.26 -20.72 -49.17
C SER A 42 5.85 -22.09 -48.82
N CYS A 43 5.16 -22.87 -47.98
CA CYS A 43 5.18 -24.32 -48.07
C CYS A 43 3.81 -24.91 -47.69
N GLN A 44 3.37 -25.87 -48.50
CA GLN A 44 2.02 -26.43 -48.62
C GLN A 44 1.62 -27.40 -47.50
N LYS A 45 0.30 -27.52 -47.30
CA LYS A 45 -0.42 -28.53 -46.49
C LYS A 45 -0.72 -29.78 -47.33
N PRO A 46 -0.94 -30.97 -46.74
CA PRO A 46 -2.31 -31.55 -46.70
C PRO A 46 -2.60 -32.26 -45.35
N ASP A 47 -3.72 -32.02 -44.67
CA ASP A 47 -5.03 -32.71 -44.77
C ASP A 47 -5.02 -34.18 -44.30
N ASP A 48 -5.67 -34.44 -43.16
CA ASP A 48 -6.42 -35.66 -42.82
C ASP A 48 -7.26 -35.43 -41.53
N PRO A 49 -8.34 -36.19 -41.28
CA PRO A 49 -9.69 -35.64 -41.16
C PRO A 49 -10.38 -35.81 -39.78
N GLU A 50 -11.59 -35.23 -39.69
CA GLU A 50 -12.56 -35.22 -38.59
C GLU A 50 -12.88 -36.59 -37.96
N GLU A 51 -13.04 -36.62 -36.63
CA GLU A 51 -13.92 -37.55 -35.90
C GLU A 51 -14.54 -36.85 -34.66
N PRO A 52 -15.69 -37.34 -34.15
CA PRO A 52 -16.86 -36.50 -33.91
C PRO A 52 -17.08 -36.05 -32.47
N VAL A 53 -17.88 -34.98 -32.39
CA VAL A 53 -18.51 -34.39 -31.20
C VAL A 53 -19.25 -35.44 -30.36
N SER A 54 -18.97 -35.46 -29.06
CA SER A 54 -19.80 -36.09 -28.03
C SER A 54 -20.45 -35.02 -27.14
N PRO A 55 -21.64 -35.28 -26.57
CA PRO A 55 -22.61 -34.24 -26.24
C PRO A 55 -22.35 -33.59 -24.87
N SER A 56 -22.72 -32.32 -24.82
CA SER A 56 -22.91 -31.44 -23.67
C SER A 56 -23.40 -32.11 -22.38
N THR A 57 -22.59 -31.98 -21.32
CA THR A 57 -23.02 -32.08 -19.92
C THR A 57 -23.37 -30.67 -19.42
N PRO A 58 -24.57 -30.42 -18.86
CA PRO A 58 -24.88 -29.14 -18.24
C PRO A 58 -24.22 -29.08 -16.86
N LEU A 59 -23.39 -28.06 -16.62
CA LEU A 59 -22.77 -27.75 -15.33
C LEU A 59 -22.98 -26.25 -15.04
N PRO A 60 -23.14 -25.87 -13.77
CA PRO A 60 -24.33 -25.18 -13.25
C PRO A 60 -24.39 -23.70 -13.62
N GLU A 61 -25.61 -23.15 -13.66
CA GLU A 61 -25.84 -21.70 -13.65
C GLU A 61 -24.96 -21.06 -12.58
N TYR A 62 -23.99 -20.26 -13.03
CA TYR A 62 -23.15 -19.46 -12.17
C TYR A 62 -24.05 -18.36 -11.60
N GLU A 63 -24.45 -18.49 -10.33
CA GLU A 63 -25.00 -17.36 -9.60
C GLU A 63 -23.99 -16.20 -9.71
N LEU A 64 -24.46 -15.09 -10.27
CA LEU A 64 -23.73 -13.83 -10.32
C LEU A 64 -23.15 -13.57 -8.92
N PRO A 65 -21.87 -13.20 -8.76
CA PRO A 65 -21.38 -12.73 -7.48
C PRO A 65 -22.33 -11.62 -7.03
N LYS A 66 -22.95 -11.78 -5.85
CA LYS A 66 -23.86 -10.78 -5.27
C LYS A 66 -23.22 -9.41 -5.47
N GLN A 67 -23.89 -8.56 -6.25
CA GLN A 67 -23.54 -7.15 -6.41
C GLN A 67 -23.31 -6.58 -5.00
N CYS A 68 -22.06 -6.34 -4.63
CA CYS A 68 -21.72 -5.57 -3.45
C CYS A 68 -22.04 -4.11 -3.78
N GLN A 69 -23.28 -3.73 -3.48
CA GLN A 69 -23.74 -2.36 -3.57
C GLN A 69 -22.94 -1.49 -2.60
N ALA A 70 -22.70 -0.23 -2.95
CA ALA A 70 -22.19 0.78 -2.04
C ALA A 70 -22.85 0.62 -0.65
N PRO A 71 -22.07 0.71 0.44
CA PRO A 71 -22.49 0.33 1.78
C PRO A 71 -23.81 0.99 2.11
N THR A 72 -24.82 0.15 2.28
CA THR A 72 -26.16 0.63 2.59
C THR A 72 -26.14 1.18 4.01
N LEU A 73 -26.95 2.21 4.30
CA LEU A 73 -27.12 2.75 5.65
C LEU A 73 -27.29 1.67 6.76
N PRO A 74 -27.93 0.50 6.49
CA PRO A 74 -27.94 -0.67 7.38
C PRO A 74 -26.57 -1.26 7.75
N GLU A 75 -25.60 -1.37 6.84
CA GLU A 75 -24.28 -1.95 7.12
C GLU A 75 -23.49 -1.08 8.09
N VAL A 76 -23.52 0.23 7.87
CA VAL A 76 -22.93 1.22 8.77
C VAL A 76 -23.60 1.15 10.14
N ALA A 77 -24.92 1.06 10.19
CA ALA A 77 -25.66 0.92 11.45
C ALA A 77 -25.30 -0.37 12.19
N ALA A 78 -25.18 -1.51 11.49
CA ALA A 78 -24.78 -2.79 12.05
C ALA A 78 -23.35 -2.75 12.61
N PHE A 79 -22.42 -2.10 11.91
CA PHE A 79 -21.06 -1.90 12.41
C PHE A 79 -21.04 -1.05 13.69
N TYR A 80 -21.77 0.06 13.73
CA TYR A 80 -21.88 0.83 14.97
C TYR A 80 -22.51 0.01 16.09
N GLN A 81 -23.51 -0.82 15.82
CA GLN A 81 -24.05 -1.74 16.83
C GLN A 81 -22.98 -2.71 17.34
N GLU A 82 -22.17 -3.31 16.46
CA GLU A 82 -21.06 -4.20 16.83
C GLU A 82 -20.00 -3.46 17.66
N LEU A 83 -19.64 -2.23 17.28
CA LEU A 83 -18.67 -1.40 17.99
C LEU A 83 -19.11 -1.06 19.43
N HIS A 84 -20.41 -1.01 19.70
CA HIS A 84 -20.96 -0.79 21.05
C HIS A 84 -21.03 -2.09 21.88
N MET A 85 -20.79 -3.28 21.32
CA MET A 85 -20.82 -4.53 22.04
C MET A 85 -19.45 -4.85 22.69
N PRO A 86 -19.38 -5.19 23.99
CA PRO A 86 -18.12 -5.51 24.64
C PRO A 86 -17.40 -6.70 24.00
N THR A 87 -16.12 -6.52 23.64
CA THR A 87 -15.32 -7.56 22.98
C THR A 87 -14.60 -8.50 23.95
N ARG A 88 -14.87 -8.40 25.26
CA ARG A 88 -14.27 -9.24 26.32
C ARG A 88 -12.73 -9.33 26.25
N GLY A 89 -12.08 -8.24 25.82
CA GLY A 89 -10.61 -8.15 25.69
C GLY A 89 -10.04 -8.69 24.38
N GLN A 90 -10.89 -9.22 23.48
CA GLN A 90 -10.49 -9.58 22.13
C GLN A 90 -10.38 -8.34 21.26
N THR A 91 -9.44 -8.37 20.32
CA THR A 91 -9.31 -7.40 19.24
C THR A 91 -10.00 -7.98 18.00
N ILE A 92 -10.89 -7.21 17.38
CA ILE A 92 -11.68 -7.64 16.23
C ILE A 92 -11.23 -6.82 15.02
N THR A 93 -10.98 -7.51 13.90
CA THR A 93 -10.71 -6.88 12.60
C THR A 93 -11.97 -6.95 11.74
N ARG A 94 -12.39 -5.82 11.20
CA ARG A 94 -13.53 -5.69 10.29
C ARG A 94 -13.16 -4.85 9.08
N GLN A 95 -13.63 -5.28 7.92
CA GLN A 95 -13.68 -4.44 6.74
C GLN A 95 -15.06 -3.78 6.71
N LEU A 96 -15.10 -2.46 6.64
CA LEU A 96 -16.32 -1.68 6.48
C LEU A 96 -16.09 -0.70 5.33
N MET A 97 -16.96 -0.75 4.32
CA MET A 97 -16.73 -0.03 3.06
C MET A 97 -15.35 -0.44 2.47
N ASN A 98 -14.53 0.55 2.16
CA ASN A 98 -13.14 0.44 1.75
C ASN A 98 -12.13 0.44 2.91
N LYS A 99 -12.57 0.42 4.16
CA LYS A 99 -11.70 0.65 5.32
C LYS A 99 -11.49 -0.63 6.12
N LEU A 100 -10.23 -0.88 6.47
CA LEU A 100 -9.88 -1.92 7.42
C LEU A 100 -9.74 -1.34 8.83
N LEU A 101 -10.60 -1.81 9.73
CA LEU A 101 -10.75 -1.31 11.09
C LEU A 101 -10.42 -2.41 12.09
N VAL A 102 -9.62 -2.08 13.10
CA VAL A 102 -9.25 -3.00 14.18
C VAL A 102 -9.72 -2.39 15.49
N PHE A 103 -10.58 -3.06 16.25
CA PHE A 103 -11.17 -2.46 17.44
C PHE A 103 -11.29 -3.38 18.65
N SER A 104 -11.46 -2.76 19.80
CA SER A 104 -11.85 -3.38 21.06
C SER A 104 -12.87 -2.49 21.74
N ALA A 105 -13.86 -3.08 22.41
CA ALA A 105 -14.89 -2.35 23.13
C ALA A 105 -15.13 -2.96 24.50
N ARG A 106 -15.51 -2.11 25.47
CA ARG A 106 -15.64 -2.49 26.87
C ARG A 106 -16.70 -1.62 27.57
N GLU A 107 -17.43 -2.21 28.52
CA GLU A 107 -18.19 -1.45 29.52
C GLU A 107 -17.29 -1.13 30.72
N VAL A 108 -17.25 0.14 31.11
CA VAL A 108 -16.45 0.64 32.21
C VAL A 108 -17.35 1.30 33.25
N ASP A 109 -17.08 1.05 34.53
CA ASP A 109 -17.77 1.65 35.66
C ASP A 109 -16.83 2.63 36.39
N HIS A 110 -17.22 3.06 37.59
CA HIS A 110 -16.42 3.96 38.41
C HIS A 110 -15.02 3.43 38.79
N ARG A 111 -14.75 2.12 38.67
CA ARG A 111 -13.41 1.54 38.88
C ARG A 111 -12.47 1.85 37.72
N GLY A 112 -13.01 2.32 36.59
CA GLY A 112 -12.26 2.59 35.37
C GLY A 112 -11.99 1.31 34.57
N GLY A 113 -11.03 1.38 33.67
CA GLY A 113 -10.68 0.26 32.81
C GLY A 113 -9.55 0.61 31.85
N CYS A 114 -9.04 -0.41 31.18
CA CYS A 114 -8.06 -0.27 30.12
C CYS A 114 -8.54 -1.08 28.92
N LEU A 115 -8.45 -0.48 27.73
CA LEU A 115 -8.60 -1.13 26.44
C LEU A 115 -7.23 -1.16 25.77
N MET A 116 -6.90 -2.28 25.13
CA MET A 116 -5.66 -2.44 24.37
C MET A 116 -5.97 -3.18 23.09
N LEU A 117 -5.41 -2.70 21.98
CA LEU A 117 -5.43 -3.43 20.72
C LEU A 117 -4.18 -4.31 20.66
N GLN A 118 -4.37 -5.62 20.69
CA GLN A 118 -3.28 -6.60 20.85
C GLN A 118 -2.21 -6.42 19.77
N ASP A 119 -0.94 -6.46 20.17
CA ASP A 119 0.24 -6.35 19.29
C ASP A 119 0.36 -5.06 18.45
N THR A 120 -0.48 -4.05 18.70
CA THR A 120 -0.44 -2.77 17.95
C THR A 120 0.30 -1.63 18.68
N GLY A 121 0.49 -1.76 20.00
CA GLY A 121 1.04 -0.71 20.85
C GLY A 121 0.06 0.44 21.15
N ILE A 122 -1.25 0.22 20.98
CA ILE A 122 -2.32 1.22 21.19
C ILE A 122 -3.15 0.85 22.42
N SER A 123 -3.35 1.80 23.33
CA SER A 123 -4.14 1.60 24.55
C SER A 123 -4.91 2.85 24.98
N LEU A 124 -6.05 2.64 25.64
CA LEU A 124 -6.89 3.67 26.22
C LEU A 124 -7.13 3.35 27.70
N LEU A 125 -6.64 4.22 28.58
CA LEU A 125 -6.85 4.13 30.02
C LEU A 125 -7.98 5.07 30.46
N ILE A 126 -9.01 4.48 31.06
CA ILE A 126 -10.09 5.17 31.76
C ILE A 126 -9.76 5.11 33.26
N PRO A 127 -9.32 6.22 33.89
CA PRO A 127 -8.87 6.17 35.28
C PRO A 127 -10.03 5.94 36.26
N PRO A 128 -9.76 5.40 37.47
CA PRO A 128 -10.76 5.28 38.51
C PRO A 128 -11.43 6.63 38.85
N GLY A 129 -12.76 6.63 38.90
CA GLY A 129 -13.59 7.81 39.12
C GLY A 129 -13.81 8.68 37.88
N ALA A 130 -13.39 8.25 36.69
CA ALA A 130 -13.77 8.89 35.43
C ALA A 130 -15.27 8.74 35.12
N VAL A 131 -15.86 7.63 35.56
CA VAL A 131 -17.30 7.33 35.50
C VAL A 131 -17.92 7.50 36.89
N THR A 132 -19.14 8.02 36.95
CA THR A 132 -19.88 8.21 38.21
C THR A 132 -20.23 6.86 38.84
N VAL A 133 -20.18 6.77 40.18
CA VAL A 133 -20.60 5.56 40.91
C VAL A 133 -22.06 5.22 40.55
N GLY A 134 -22.32 3.94 40.24
CA GLY A 134 -23.65 3.46 39.82
C GLY A 134 -23.95 3.66 38.32
N ARG A 135 -23.07 4.31 37.56
CA ARG A 135 -23.14 4.38 36.10
C ARG A 135 -22.15 3.42 35.44
N GLN A 136 -22.50 3.02 34.23
CA GLN A 136 -21.63 2.29 33.31
C GLN A 136 -21.61 3.04 31.99
N GLU A 137 -20.42 3.18 31.40
CA GLU A 137 -20.21 3.80 30.10
C GLU A 137 -19.65 2.77 29.14
N ARG A 138 -20.13 2.79 27.89
CA ARG A 138 -19.58 1.95 26.81
C ARG A 138 -18.50 2.73 26.08
N VAL A 139 -17.33 2.12 25.99
CA VAL A 139 -16.17 2.72 25.34
C VAL A 139 -15.58 1.79 24.30
N SER A 140 -15.07 2.36 23.21
CA SER A 140 -14.38 1.63 22.15
C SER A 140 -13.07 2.32 21.78
N LEU A 141 -12.11 1.51 21.35
CA LEU A 141 -10.82 1.92 20.83
C LEU A 141 -10.65 1.29 19.45
N VAL A 142 -10.35 2.10 18.44
CA VAL A 142 -10.29 1.68 17.03
C VAL A 142 -8.99 2.17 16.41
N LEU A 143 -8.29 1.27 15.73
CA LEU A 143 -7.20 1.56 14.81
C LEU A 143 -7.77 1.58 13.39
N VAL A 144 -7.49 2.66 12.67
CA VAL A 144 -7.86 2.83 11.26
C VAL A 144 -6.61 2.60 10.41
N TRP A 145 -6.61 1.53 9.60
CA TRP A 145 -5.53 1.25 8.65
C TRP A 145 -5.74 1.93 7.30
N ASP A 146 -6.87 2.57 7.05
CA ASP A 146 -7.08 3.38 5.86
C ASP A 146 -6.41 4.77 6.03
N LEU A 147 -5.43 5.05 5.16
CA LEU A 147 -4.71 6.32 5.15
C LEU A 147 -5.54 7.48 4.58
N THR A 148 -6.69 7.22 3.94
CA THR A 148 -7.60 8.30 3.52
C THR A 148 -8.21 9.04 4.72
N ASP A 149 -8.23 8.42 5.91
CA ASP A 149 -8.64 9.07 7.14
C ASP A 149 -7.51 9.86 7.82
N ALA A 150 -6.26 9.76 7.32
CA ALA A 150 -5.15 10.54 7.84
C ALA A 150 -5.23 12.01 7.35
N PRO A 151 -4.56 12.97 8.03
CA PRO A 151 -4.46 14.34 7.56
C PRO A 151 -3.84 14.42 6.16
N SER A 152 -4.27 15.37 5.35
CA SER A 152 -3.59 15.67 4.08
C SER A 152 -2.21 16.26 4.37
N LEU A 153 -1.15 15.60 3.90
CA LEU A 153 0.23 15.97 4.20
C LEU A 153 0.92 16.62 3.00
N SER A 154 1.70 17.66 3.27
CA SER A 154 2.68 18.18 2.31
C SER A 154 3.87 17.21 2.13
N HIS A 155 4.73 17.48 1.14
CA HIS A 155 5.98 16.72 0.95
C HIS A 155 6.95 16.84 2.14
N LYS A 156 6.85 17.89 2.97
CA LYS A 156 7.71 18.08 4.16
C LYS A 156 7.16 17.41 5.40
N GLN A 157 5.86 17.14 5.44
CA GLN A 157 5.19 16.50 6.56
C GLN A 157 5.14 15.00 6.36
N GLY A 158 5.38 14.24 7.42
CA GLY A 158 5.37 12.78 7.37
C GLY A 158 4.46 12.19 8.43
N LEU A 159 3.64 11.20 8.07
CA LEU A 159 2.80 10.48 9.03
C LEU A 159 3.67 9.56 9.90
N VAL A 160 3.67 9.72 11.22
CA VAL A 160 4.56 8.95 12.12
C VAL A 160 3.82 7.99 13.05
N SER A 161 2.49 8.01 13.07
CA SER A 161 1.67 7.12 13.88
C SER A 161 0.46 6.64 13.08
N PRO A 162 -0.27 5.62 13.56
CA PRO A 162 -1.58 5.30 13.01
C PRO A 162 -2.61 6.42 13.24
N VAL A 163 -3.77 6.28 12.60
CA VAL A 163 -5.00 7.00 12.98
C VAL A 163 -5.74 6.13 14.01
N VAL A 164 -6.04 6.72 15.17
CA VAL A 164 -6.69 6.04 16.29
C VAL A 164 -7.96 6.78 16.66
N ALA A 165 -9.08 6.08 16.78
CA ALA A 165 -10.35 6.64 17.24
C ALA A 165 -10.75 6.07 18.60
N CYS A 166 -11.20 6.95 19.49
CA CYS A 166 -11.88 6.58 20.73
C CYS A 166 -13.38 6.85 20.52
N GLY A 167 -14.22 5.90 20.94
CA GLY A 167 -15.67 5.98 20.76
C GLY A 167 -16.45 5.73 22.05
N PRO A 168 -17.70 6.22 22.15
CA PRO A 168 -18.41 6.99 21.13
C PRO A 168 -17.87 8.42 20.99
N HIS A 169 -17.96 8.99 19.79
CA HIS A 169 -17.50 10.36 19.52
C HIS A 169 -18.21 11.37 20.43
N GLY A 170 -17.46 12.35 20.94
CA GLY A 170 -17.94 13.39 21.85
C GLY A 170 -18.09 12.93 23.32
N ALA A 171 -17.90 11.65 23.65
CA ALA A 171 -17.99 11.18 25.02
C ALA A 171 -16.94 11.85 25.92
N SER A 172 -17.39 12.40 27.05
CA SER A 172 -16.54 13.07 28.04
C SER A 172 -16.70 12.42 29.40
N PHE A 173 -15.62 12.41 30.18
CA PHE A 173 -15.56 11.75 31.49
C PHE A 173 -15.23 12.75 32.60
N LEU A 174 -15.54 12.41 33.86
CA LEU A 174 -15.26 13.25 35.04
C LEU A 174 -13.75 13.49 35.24
N LYS A 175 -12.92 12.58 34.73
CA LYS A 175 -11.46 12.68 34.70
C LYS A 175 -10.98 12.39 33.28
N PRO A 176 -9.91 13.07 32.81
CA PRO A 176 -9.40 12.84 31.48
C PRO A 176 -8.92 11.38 31.32
N CYS A 177 -9.29 10.76 30.20
CA CYS A 177 -8.76 9.46 29.81
C CYS A 177 -7.37 9.63 29.19
N ILE A 178 -6.56 8.57 29.17
CA ILE A 178 -5.22 8.61 28.60
C ILE A 178 -5.16 7.70 27.38
N LEU A 179 -5.04 8.28 26.20
CA LEU A 179 -4.76 7.53 24.97
C LEU A 179 -3.25 7.43 24.79
N THR A 180 -2.74 6.22 24.54
CA THR A 180 -1.33 5.96 24.24
C THR A 180 -1.21 5.20 22.94
N PHE A 181 -0.32 5.64 22.05
CA PHE A 181 0.06 4.91 20.85
C PHE A 181 1.51 5.19 20.47
N LYS A 182 2.10 4.31 19.64
CA LYS A 182 3.49 4.42 19.21
C LYS A 182 3.65 5.37 18.02
N HIS A 183 4.81 6.01 17.93
CA HIS A 183 5.22 6.79 16.76
C HIS A 183 6.65 6.46 16.33
N CYS A 184 6.97 6.75 15.07
CA CYS A 184 8.28 6.42 14.49
C CYS A 184 9.21 7.62 14.22
N ALA A 185 8.90 8.82 14.70
CA ALA A 185 9.80 9.97 14.56
C ALA A 185 11.13 9.76 15.29
N GLN A 186 12.25 10.20 14.67
CA GLN A 186 13.55 10.18 15.35
C GLN A 186 13.65 11.28 16.41
N GLN A 187 13.07 12.45 16.14
CA GLN A 187 13.09 13.60 17.04
C GLN A 187 11.67 13.91 17.52
N PRO A 188 11.29 13.50 18.75
CA PRO A 188 9.95 13.72 19.28
C PRO A 188 9.51 15.18 19.33
N SER A 189 10.45 16.12 19.53
CA SER A 189 10.15 17.55 19.57
C SER A 189 9.66 18.12 18.23
N GLN A 190 9.75 17.36 17.13
CA GLN A 190 9.22 17.72 15.82
C GLN A 190 7.84 17.10 15.56
N VAL A 191 7.29 16.32 16.50
CA VAL A 191 6.01 15.62 16.31
C VAL A 191 4.87 16.44 16.88
N CYS A 192 3.88 16.75 16.04
CA CYS A 192 2.64 17.37 16.46
C CYS A 192 1.55 16.29 16.53
N ALA A 193 0.84 16.22 17.67
CA ALA A 193 -0.38 15.42 17.76
C ALA A 193 -1.52 16.18 17.07
N TYR A 194 -2.42 15.46 16.43
CA TYR A 194 -3.56 15.99 15.70
C TYR A 194 -4.83 15.34 16.22
N SER A 195 -5.94 16.06 16.17
CA SER A 195 -7.28 15.54 16.43
C SER A 195 -8.25 15.95 15.34
N SER A 196 -9.18 15.06 15.01
CA SER A 196 -10.32 15.36 14.16
C SER A 196 -11.58 15.15 14.98
N ASN A 197 -12.28 16.24 15.31
CA ASN A 197 -13.50 16.21 16.13
C ASN A 197 -14.72 15.81 15.27
N THR A 198 -14.70 14.60 14.73
CA THR A 198 -15.71 14.06 13.79
C THR A 198 -16.01 12.60 14.15
N SER A 199 -17.11 12.04 13.63
CA SER A 199 -17.40 10.61 13.82
C SER A 199 -16.43 9.73 13.02
N LEU A 200 -16.31 8.46 13.41
CA LEU A 200 -15.40 7.49 12.79
C LEU A 200 -15.54 7.39 11.26
N LEU A 201 -16.74 7.56 10.68
CA LEU A 201 -16.97 7.41 9.24
C LEU A 201 -17.21 8.73 8.49
N ASP A 202 -17.33 9.86 9.20
CA ASP A 202 -17.55 11.18 8.59
C ASP A 202 -16.28 11.73 7.91
N ALA A 203 -16.41 12.77 7.10
CA ALA A 203 -15.25 13.50 6.59
C ALA A 203 -14.44 14.11 7.75
N LYS A 204 -13.11 13.98 7.72
CA LYS A 204 -12.23 14.39 8.82
C LYS A 204 -11.87 15.89 8.76
N ASP A 205 -11.90 16.56 9.90
CA ASP A 205 -11.41 17.94 10.08
C ASP A 205 -10.24 17.95 11.07
N TRP A 206 -9.04 17.65 10.56
CA TRP A 206 -7.83 17.51 11.36
C TRP A 206 -7.26 18.85 11.83
N ARG A 207 -7.01 18.98 13.13
CA ARG A 207 -6.40 20.16 13.75
C ARG A 207 -5.28 19.77 14.72
N PRO A 208 -4.22 20.57 14.84
CA PRO A 208 -3.13 20.30 15.76
C PRO A 208 -3.59 20.43 17.22
N LEU A 209 -3.19 19.46 18.05
CA LEU A 209 -3.33 19.44 19.49
C LEU A 209 -2.07 20.04 20.13
N GLY A 210 -2.03 21.36 20.18
CA GLY A 210 -0.91 22.10 20.80
C GLY A 210 0.34 22.17 19.93
N GLN A 211 1.48 22.45 20.57
CA GLN A 211 2.76 22.62 19.89
C GLN A 211 3.46 21.26 19.68
N PRO A 212 4.35 21.14 18.67
CA PRO A 212 5.20 19.97 18.50
C PRO A 212 5.94 19.58 19.79
N GLY A 213 6.00 18.29 20.11
CA GLY A 213 6.64 17.77 21.32
C GLY A 213 5.76 17.72 22.57
N THR A 214 4.58 18.35 22.57
CA THR A 214 3.73 18.47 23.79
C THR A 214 3.25 17.11 24.31
N HIS A 215 2.88 16.20 23.41
CA HIS A 215 2.25 14.91 23.75
C HIS A 215 3.16 13.71 23.53
N THR A 216 4.41 13.93 23.16
CA THR A 216 5.29 12.87 22.63
C THR A 216 6.54 12.70 23.46
N SER A 217 6.87 11.45 23.73
CA SER A 217 8.13 11.01 24.33
C SER A 217 9.01 10.35 23.27
N ARG A 218 9.92 9.44 23.63
CA ARG A 218 10.86 8.81 22.67
C ARG A 218 10.14 8.15 21.48
N ASP A 219 9.22 7.23 21.75
CA ASP A 219 8.50 6.41 20.77
C ASP A 219 6.99 6.33 21.05
N GLU A 220 6.49 7.08 22.02
CA GLU A 220 5.09 7.08 22.47
C GLU A 220 4.49 8.47 22.42
N CYS A 221 3.28 8.56 21.87
CA CYS A 221 2.39 9.68 22.08
C CYS A 221 1.39 9.34 23.19
N ARG A 222 1.23 10.24 24.16
CA ARG A 222 0.27 10.15 25.27
C ARG A 222 -0.59 11.41 25.31
N ILE A 223 -1.89 11.24 25.06
CA ILE A 223 -2.84 12.36 25.00
C ILE A 223 -3.83 12.23 26.15
N LEU A 224 -3.95 13.29 26.95
CA LEU A 224 -5.01 13.44 27.95
C LEU A 224 -6.29 13.91 27.22
N LEU A 225 -7.27 13.02 27.13
CA LEU A 225 -8.49 13.25 26.36
C LEU A 225 -9.51 14.03 27.19
N SER A 226 -9.94 15.19 26.69
CA SER A 226 -11.12 15.90 27.20
C SER A 226 -12.43 15.27 26.73
N HIS A 227 -12.41 14.69 25.53
CA HIS A 227 -13.51 13.95 24.91
C HIS A 227 -12.96 12.90 23.94
N PHE A 228 -13.81 11.98 23.51
CA PHE A 228 -13.46 10.93 22.55
C PHE A 228 -13.65 11.40 21.11
N SER A 229 -12.64 11.14 20.28
CA SER A 229 -12.65 11.43 18.84
C SER A 229 -11.50 10.69 18.13
N LEU A 230 -11.03 11.17 16.97
CA LEU A 230 -9.87 10.66 16.25
C LEU A 230 -8.59 11.42 16.58
N TYR A 231 -7.47 10.71 16.57
CA TYR A 231 -6.14 11.19 16.94
C TYR A 231 -5.05 10.57 16.06
N THR A 232 -4.00 11.33 15.78
CA THR A 232 -2.78 10.85 15.08
C THR A 232 -1.59 11.77 15.38
N CYS A 233 -0.42 11.47 14.85
CA CYS A 233 0.79 12.28 14.95
C CYS A 233 1.41 12.51 13.56
N VAL A 234 1.73 13.78 13.31
CA VAL A 234 2.40 14.25 12.10
C VAL A 234 3.76 14.81 12.48
N LEU A 235 4.77 14.46 11.69
CA LEU A 235 6.12 15.01 11.80
C LEU A 235 6.20 16.33 11.05
N GLU A 236 6.50 17.40 11.77
CA GLU A 236 6.52 18.78 11.28
C GLU A 236 7.85 19.45 11.67
N PRO A 237 8.91 19.26 10.87
CA PRO A 237 10.19 19.88 11.18
C PRO A 237 10.07 21.41 11.11
N PRO A 238 10.68 22.15 12.06
CA PRO A 238 10.85 23.59 11.94
C PRO A 238 11.57 23.96 10.63
N LEU A 239 11.35 25.19 10.16
CA LEU A 239 11.97 25.66 8.93
C LEU A 239 13.50 25.51 8.98
N GLY A 240 14.08 24.88 7.96
CA GLY A 240 15.52 24.64 7.85
C GLY A 240 16.03 23.36 8.56
N GLN A 241 15.19 22.64 9.31
CA GLN A 241 15.57 21.36 9.90
C GLN A 241 15.14 20.19 9.01
N THR A 242 15.94 19.12 9.02
CA THR A 242 15.57 17.86 8.35
C THR A 242 14.84 16.95 9.32
N ALA A 243 13.66 16.47 8.94
CA ALA A 243 12.92 15.46 9.67
C ALA A 243 13.40 14.05 9.31
N ARG A 244 13.43 13.16 10.31
CA ARG A 244 13.81 11.76 10.16
C ARG A 244 12.83 10.83 10.87
N LYS A 245 12.67 9.62 10.33
CA LYS A 245 11.89 8.53 10.91
C LYS A 245 12.77 7.31 11.14
N TRP A 246 12.44 6.56 12.17
CA TRP A 246 12.84 5.17 12.31
C TRP A 246 11.87 4.30 11.52
N LEU A 247 12.39 3.54 10.57
CA LEU A 247 11.63 2.56 9.81
C LEU A 247 12.10 1.17 10.17
N GLN A 248 11.31 0.18 9.80
CA GLN A 248 11.65 -1.23 9.94
C GLN A 248 11.40 -1.97 8.62
N LEU A 249 12.34 -2.82 8.24
CA LEU A 249 12.23 -3.70 7.08
C LEU A 249 11.73 -5.06 7.56
N ALA A 250 10.65 -5.54 6.96
CA ALA A 250 10.13 -6.88 7.22
C ALA A 250 10.19 -7.69 5.92
N MET A 251 10.84 -8.85 5.99
CA MET A 251 10.99 -9.75 4.84
C MET A 251 10.01 -10.90 4.97
N PHE A 252 9.19 -11.10 3.94
CA PHE A 252 8.31 -12.25 3.83
C PHE A 252 8.71 -13.07 2.62
N CYS A 253 8.60 -14.39 2.74
CA CYS A 253 8.83 -15.29 1.62
C CYS A 253 7.72 -16.32 1.53
N SER A 254 7.39 -16.72 0.31
CA SER A 254 6.47 -17.81 -0.01
C SER A 254 6.84 -18.40 -1.37
N PRO A 255 6.38 -19.61 -1.71
CA PRO A 255 6.38 -20.08 -3.08
C PRO A 255 5.57 -19.13 -3.97
N LEU A 256 5.95 -19.01 -5.25
CA LEU A 256 5.23 -18.18 -6.21
C LEU A 256 3.80 -18.69 -6.46
N ALA A 257 3.68 -20.02 -6.55
CA ALA A 257 2.43 -20.77 -6.67
C ALA A 257 2.60 -22.15 -6.02
N PRO A 258 1.50 -22.81 -5.59
CA PRO A 258 1.57 -24.17 -5.04
C PRO A 258 2.27 -25.14 -6.00
N GLY A 259 3.23 -25.91 -5.49
CA GLY A 259 3.98 -26.91 -6.25
C GLY A 259 5.08 -26.36 -7.17
N GLN A 260 5.30 -25.05 -7.24
CA GLN A 260 6.43 -24.47 -7.96
C GLN A 260 7.65 -24.31 -7.04
N THR A 261 8.85 -24.47 -7.62
CA THR A 261 10.14 -24.26 -6.93
C THR A 261 10.58 -22.79 -6.88
N HIS A 262 9.80 -21.89 -7.49
CA HIS A 262 10.08 -20.45 -7.46
C HIS A 262 9.73 -19.88 -6.09
N LEU A 263 10.67 -19.15 -5.50
CA LEU A 263 10.44 -18.41 -4.26
C LEU A 263 10.20 -16.94 -4.56
N GLN A 264 9.18 -16.35 -3.97
CA GLN A 264 8.89 -14.93 -4.02
C GLN A 264 9.24 -14.30 -2.67
N LEU A 265 10.25 -13.43 -2.66
CA LEU A 265 10.61 -12.58 -1.53
C LEU A 265 9.85 -11.26 -1.65
N ARG A 266 9.25 -10.78 -0.55
CA ARG A 266 8.61 -9.47 -0.43
C ARG A 266 9.24 -8.71 0.73
N VAL A 267 9.82 -7.55 0.45
CA VAL A 267 10.51 -6.69 1.43
C VAL A 267 9.64 -5.46 1.68
N TYR A 268 9.02 -5.38 2.87
CA TYR A 268 8.17 -4.28 3.29
C TYR A 268 8.98 -3.15 3.93
N PHE A 269 8.58 -1.91 3.65
CA PHE A 269 9.12 -0.69 4.23
C PHE A 269 8.08 -0.10 5.18
N LEU A 270 8.23 -0.38 6.47
CA LEU A 270 7.21 -0.09 7.47
C LEU A 270 7.65 1.04 8.39
N ASN A 271 6.70 1.85 8.86
CA ASN A 271 6.94 2.68 10.04
C ASN A 271 7.37 1.78 11.21
N ASN A 272 8.38 2.19 11.99
CA ASN A 272 8.79 1.47 13.19
C ASN A 272 7.75 1.62 14.31
N THR A 273 6.62 0.92 14.13
CA THR A 273 5.47 0.86 15.04
C THR A 273 4.92 -0.56 15.00
N PRO A 274 4.44 -1.13 16.12
CA PRO A 274 3.92 -2.50 16.13
C PRO A 274 2.70 -2.67 15.20
N CYS A 275 1.82 -1.67 15.12
CA CYS A 275 0.65 -1.71 14.25
C CYS A 275 0.99 -1.82 12.75
N ALA A 276 2.10 -1.26 12.29
CA ALA A 276 2.54 -1.35 10.90
C ALA A 276 3.08 -2.76 10.57
N LEU A 277 3.78 -3.39 11.52
CA LEU A 277 4.19 -4.79 11.38
C LEU A 277 2.98 -5.72 11.37
N GLN A 278 2.00 -5.50 12.25
CA GLN A 278 0.79 -6.30 12.29
C GLN A 278 -0.03 -6.19 10.99
N TRP A 279 -0.05 -5.00 10.38
CA TRP A 279 -0.65 -4.82 9.06
C TRP A 279 0.06 -5.69 8.00
N ALA A 280 1.39 -5.66 7.93
CA ALA A 280 2.14 -6.47 6.96
C ALA A 280 1.92 -7.98 7.18
N ILE A 281 1.90 -8.44 8.43
CA ILE A 281 1.61 -9.85 8.77
C ILE A 281 0.21 -10.26 8.31
N THR A 282 -0.78 -9.37 8.48
CA THR A 282 -2.16 -9.61 8.07
C THR A 282 -2.27 -9.65 6.54
N ASN A 283 -1.58 -8.73 5.85
CA ASN A 283 -1.54 -8.62 4.39
C ASN A 283 -0.85 -9.83 3.73
N GLU A 284 0.06 -10.50 4.43
CA GLU A 284 0.78 -11.68 3.94
C GLU A 284 0.02 -13.01 4.13
N GLN A 285 -1.03 -13.04 4.96
CA GLN A 285 -1.82 -14.26 5.20
C GLN A 285 -2.38 -14.91 3.93
N PRO A 286 -3.04 -14.17 3.00
CA PRO A 286 -3.59 -14.74 1.77
C PRO A 286 -2.50 -15.35 0.86
N HIS A 287 -1.29 -14.80 0.95
CA HIS A 287 -0.15 -15.17 0.12
C HIS A 287 0.66 -16.35 0.67
N GLY A 288 0.28 -16.88 1.84
CA GLY A 288 1.07 -17.88 2.55
C GLY A 288 2.46 -17.37 2.97
N GLY A 289 2.62 -16.05 3.03
CA GLY A 289 3.87 -15.41 3.42
C GLY A 289 4.27 -15.79 4.84
N ARG A 290 5.55 -16.04 5.05
CA ARG A 290 6.14 -16.21 6.38
C ARG A 290 7.23 -15.16 6.56
N MET A 291 7.27 -14.54 7.73
CA MET A 291 8.32 -13.57 8.07
C MET A 291 9.67 -14.30 8.19
N ARG A 292 10.73 -13.69 7.66
CA ARG A 292 12.05 -14.30 7.51
C ARG A 292 13.09 -13.45 8.22
N GLY A 293 13.43 -13.87 9.43
CA GLY A 293 14.35 -13.14 10.31
C GLY A 293 13.69 -11.98 11.07
N PRO A 294 14.45 -11.31 11.94
CA PRO A 294 13.96 -10.15 12.68
C PRO A 294 13.77 -8.94 11.75
N CYS A 295 12.87 -8.03 12.14
CA CYS A 295 12.77 -6.73 11.47
C CYS A 295 14.09 -5.97 11.59
N GLN A 296 14.52 -5.32 10.51
CA GLN A 296 15.74 -4.52 10.51
C GLN A 296 15.41 -3.03 10.57
N LEU A 297 15.92 -2.36 11.60
CA LEU A 297 15.69 -0.93 11.83
C LEU A 297 16.63 -0.08 10.98
N PHE A 298 16.12 1.03 10.45
CA PHE A 298 16.95 2.00 9.73
C PHE A 298 16.40 3.41 9.83
N ASP A 299 17.27 4.42 9.60
CA ASP A 299 16.86 5.81 9.56
C ASP A 299 16.48 6.25 8.14
N PHE A 300 15.40 7.01 8.04
CA PHE A 300 14.91 7.55 6.77
C PHE A 300 14.70 9.05 6.91
N THR A 301 15.32 9.83 6.03
CA THR A 301 15.17 11.29 6.02
C THR A 301 14.13 11.75 5.00
N GLY A 302 13.29 12.70 5.44
CA GLY A 302 12.31 13.39 4.61
C GLY A 302 12.92 14.35 3.57
N ALA A 303 14.25 14.59 3.63
CA ALA A 303 14.93 15.55 2.76
C ALA A 303 15.52 14.92 1.48
N ARG A 304 15.43 13.60 1.31
CA ARG A 304 16.03 12.86 0.17
C ARG A 304 14.95 12.30 -0.75
N ALA A 305 15.38 11.75 -1.88
CA ALA A 305 14.50 11.11 -2.85
C ALA A 305 14.16 9.67 -2.44
N ASP A 306 13.93 8.84 -3.45
CA ASP A 306 13.47 7.45 -3.34
C ASP A 306 14.48 6.55 -2.62
N GLN A 307 13.98 5.41 -2.15
CA GLN A 307 14.77 4.36 -1.55
C GLN A 307 15.09 3.29 -2.61
N CYS A 308 16.35 2.90 -2.74
CA CYS A 308 16.76 1.81 -3.64
C CYS A 308 16.99 0.54 -2.83
N LEU A 309 16.46 -0.58 -3.33
CA LEU A 309 16.70 -1.92 -2.83
C LEU A 309 17.45 -2.72 -3.89
N LYS A 310 18.70 -3.11 -3.59
CA LYS A 310 19.64 -3.74 -4.51
C LYS A 310 20.07 -5.11 -4.03
N LEU A 311 19.83 -6.12 -4.83
CA LEU A 311 20.33 -7.47 -4.66
C LEU A 311 21.85 -7.50 -4.88
N LYS A 312 22.58 -8.07 -3.91
CA LYS A 312 24.05 -8.10 -3.91
C LYS A 312 24.63 -9.50 -3.97
N TYR A 313 23.96 -10.45 -3.32
CA TYR A 313 24.40 -11.84 -3.28
C TYR A 313 23.19 -12.76 -3.23
N ILE A 314 23.33 -13.90 -3.91
CA ILE A 314 22.43 -15.05 -3.86
C ILE A 314 23.34 -16.28 -3.69
N SER A 315 22.96 -17.23 -2.84
CA SER A 315 23.68 -18.49 -2.69
C SER A 315 23.79 -19.28 -3.99
N GLU A 316 24.82 -20.11 -4.07
CA GLU A 316 25.00 -21.05 -5.18
C GLU A 316 23.78 -21.96 -5.33
N GLY A 317 23.49 -22.39 -6.56
CA GLY A 317 22.30 -23.17 -6.89
C GLY A 317 21.02 -22.37 -7.10
N TRP A 318 21.00 -21.07 -6.79
CA TRP A 318 19.86 -20.18 -7.02
C TRP A 318 20.19 -19.07 -8.02
N GLU A 319 19.17 -18.53 -8.67
CA GLU A 319 19.27 -17.38 -9.56
C GLU A 319 18.09 -16.42 -9.36
N ASN A 320 18.33 -15.14 -9.61
CA ASN A 320 17.29 -14.12 -9.71
C ASN A 320 16.65 -14.22 -11.10
N VAL A 321 15.33 -14.39 -11.16
CA VAL A 321 14.60 -14.48 -12.45
C VAL A 321 14.07 -13.13 -12.94
N ASP A 322 14.29 -12.07 -12.18
CA ASP A 322 13.85 -10.73 -12.54
C ASP A 322 14.83 -10.03 -13.49
N ASP A 323 14.28 -9.16 -14.35
CA ASP A 323 15.05 -8.40 -15.34
C ASP A 323 16.06 -7.43 -14.69
N SER A 324 15.88 -7.10 -13.41
CA SER A 324 16.74 -6.19 -12.65
C SER A 324 17.10 -6.77 -11.28
N SER A 325 18.33 -6.50 -10.84
CA SER A 325 18.80 -6.75 -9.47
C SER A 325 18.53 -5.56 -8.53
N SER A 326 17.83 -4.52 -8.98
CA SER A 326 17.53 -3.32 -8.20
C SER A 326 16.10 -2.84 -8.42
N GLN A 327 15.44 -2.39 -7.35
CA GLN A 327 14.09 -1.80 -7.39
C GLN A 327 14.03 -0.53 -6.55
N LEU A 328 13.29 0.47 -7.03
CA LEU A 328 13.10 1.76 -6.35
C LEU A 328 11.76 1.79 -5.62
N VAL A 329 11.74 2.39 -4.43
CA VAL A 329 10.55 2.65 -3.63
C VAL A 329 10.34 4.17 -3.54
N PRO A 330 9.21 4.69 -4.05
CA PRO A 330 8.93 6.11 -4.03
C PRO A 330 9.00 6.71 -2.63
N HIS A 331 9.70 7.83 -2.52
CA HIS A 331 9.93 8.56 -1.28
C HIS A 331 8.63 8.79 -0.50
N LEU A 332 7.62 9.34 -1.17
CA LEU A 332 6.36 9.73 -0.52
C LEU A 332 5.55 8.53 -0.01
N HIS A 333 5.73 7.34 -0.59
CA HIS A 333 5.00 6.16 -0.11
C HIS A 333 5.51 5.73 1.26
N ILE A 334 6.83 5.80 1.46
CA ILE A 334 7.47 5.58 2.74
C ILE A 334 7.16 6.76 3.68
N TRP A 335 7.33 8.00 3.21
CA TRP A 335 7.19 9.21 4.02
C TRP A 335 5.75 9.48 4.48
N HIS A 336 4.74 9.00 3.78
CA HIS A 336 3.33 9.13 4.18
C HIS A 336 2.76 7.85 4.82
N GLY A 337 3.61 6.84 5.08
CA GLY A 337 3.23 5.67 5.88
C GLY A 337 2.40 4.62 5.14
N LYS A 338 2.48 4.55 3.81
CA LYS A 338 1.74 3.57 2.97
C LYS A 338 2.15 2.12 3.16
N CYS A 339 3.26 1.88 3.85
CA CYS A 339 3.80 0.54 4.08
C CYS A 339 4.06 -0.26 2.78
N PRO A 340 4.73 0.33 1.75
CA PRO A 340 4.94 -0.35 0.47
C PRO A 340 5.89 -1.55 0.59
N PHE A 341 5.86 -2.45 -0.39
CA PHE A 341 6.85 -3.52 -0.52
C PHE A 341 7.46 -3.62 -1.92
N ARG A 342 8.59 -4.34 -2.02
CA ARG A 342 9.21 -4.74 -3.29
C ARG A 342 9.39 -6.24 -3.34
N SER A 343 9.18 -6.82 -4.51
CA SER A 343 9.22 -8.27 -4.67
C SER A 343 10.34 -8.72 -5.59
N PHE A 344 11.04 -9.79 -5.19
CA PHE A 344 12.05 -10.47 -6.01
C PHE A 344 11.66 -11.93 -6.15
N CYS A 345 11.91 -12.52 -7.31
CA CYS A 345 11.68 -13.95 -7.51
C CYS A 345 13.00 -14.68 -7.75
N PHE A 346 13.15 -15.81 -7.06
CA PHE A 346 14.31 -16.67 -7.16
C PHE A 346 13.88 -18.04 -7.65
N ARG A 347 14.73 -18.64 -8.48
CA ARG A 347 14.54 -19.99 -9.01
C ARG A 347 15.78 -20.82 -8.72
N ARG A 348 15.56 -22.10 -8.40
CA ARG A 348 16.65 -23.06 -8.33
C ARG A 348 17.19 -23.35 -9.74
N LYS A 349 18.50 -23.28 -9.92
CA LYS A 349 19.17 -23.68 -11.15
C LYS A 349 18.92 -25.16 -11.39
N SER A 350 18.53 -25.52 -12.61
CA SER A 350 18.40 -26.92 -13.01
C SER A 350 19.78 -27.57 -13.03
N ALA A 351 19.90 -28.78 -12.51
CA ALA A 351 21.12 -29.58 -12.68
C ALA A 351 21.27 -29.92 -14.18
N ASN A 352 22.00 -29.09 -14.93
CA ASN A 352 22.40 -29.43 -16.28
C ASN A 352 23.38 -30.60 -16.15
N GLY A 353 22.99 -31.77 -16.64
CA GLY A 353 23.55 -33.06 -16.27
C GLY A 353 24.98 -33.35 -16.70
N ASN A 354 25.98 -32.62 -16.18
CA ASN A 354 27.41 -32.96 -16.35
C ASN A 354 28.37 -32.39 -15.28
N GLU A 355 27.89 -31.81 -14.16
CA GLU A 355 28.75 -31.43 -13.03
C GLU A 355 28.20 -31.99 -11.71
N GLU A 356 29.11 -32.47 -10.85
CA GLU A 356 28.85 -33.18 -9.60
C GLU A 356 27.82 -32.46 -8.71
N CYS A 357 26.58 -32.96 -8.73
CA CYS A 357 25.40 -32.42 -8.06
C CYS A 357 25.39 -32.69 -6.54
N SER A 358 26.53 -32.51 -5.85
CA SER A 358 26.70 -32.85 -4.44
C SER A 358 26.60 -31.65 -3.47
N THR A 359 26.47 -30.41 -3.96
CA THR A 359 26.47 -29.20 -3.11
C THR A 359 25.22 -28.32 -3.20
N LEU A 360 24.20 -28.69 -3.98
CA LEU A 360 22.98 -27.89 -4.12
C LEU A 360 22.11 -27.97 -2.86
N THR A 361 22.34 -27.05 -1.92
CA THR A 361 21.51 -26.93 -0.71
C THR A 361 20.08 -26.53 -1.08
N ASN A 362 19.10 -27.06 -0.33
CA ASN A 362 17.70 -26.60 -0.38
C ASN A 362 17.52 -25.21 0.25
N GLU A 363 18.63 -24.60 0.69
CA GLU A 363 18.65 -23.32 1.38
C GLU A 363 19.07 -22.20 0.42
N ILE A 364 18.28 -21.15 0.38
CA ILE A 364 18.62 -19.92 -0.30
C ILE A 364 19.12 -18.91 0.73
N ILE A 365 20.26 -18.28 0.45
CA ILE A 365 20.78 -17.13 1.19
C ILE A 365 20.79 -15.93 0.27
N VAL A 366 20.10 -14.86 0.64
CA VAL A 366 20.07 -13.60 -0.12
C VAL A 366 20.62 -12.48 0.72
N THR A 367 21.52 -11.67 0.15
CA THR A 367 21.93 -10.40 0.73
C THR A 367 21.50 -9.25 -0.17
N MET A 368 20.79 -8.29 0.43
CA MET A 368 20.32 -7.08 -0.26
C MET A 368 20.80 -5.86 0.50
N HIS A 369 21.10 -4.80 -0.24
CA HIS A 369 21.45 -3.51 0.31
C HIS A 369 20.32 -2.54 0.05
N THR A 370 19.99 -1.70 1.03
CA THR A 370 19.02 -0.61 0.84
C THR A 370 19.61 0.73 1.27
N PHE A 371 19.39 1.77 0.47
CA PHE A 371 19.89 3.12 0.70
C PHE A 371 18.97 4.17 0.07
N GLN A 372 18.90 5.37 0.64
CA GLN A 372 18.27 6.52 -0.03
C GLN A 372 19.19 7.05 -1.12
N ASP A 373 18.63 7.62 -2.17
CA ASP A 373 19.42 8.19 -3.27
C ASP A 373 20.55 9.12 -2.78
N GLY A 374 21.73 8.96 -3.38
CA GLY A 374 22.97 9.63 -2.99
C GLY A 374 23.68 9.10 -1.74
N LEU A 375 23.23 7.99 -1.11
CA LEU A 375 23.85 7.41 0.10
C LEU A 375 24.51 6.05 -0.07
N GLU A 376 24.60 5.53 -1.28
CA GLU A 376 25.08 4.17 -1.59
C GLU A 376 26.30 3.70 -0.81
N THR A 377 27.26 4.59 -0.58
CA THR A 377 28.54 4.28 0.05
C THR A 377 28.62 4.65 1.53
N LYS A 378 27.68 5.43 2.06
CA LYS A 378 27.77 6.01 3.42
C LYS A 378 26.74 5.48 4.38
N TYR A 379 25.52 5.21 3.92
CA TYR A 379 24.41 4.78 4.76
C TYR A 379 23.62 3.72 4.00
N MET A 380 23.85 2.48 4.38
CA MET A 380 23.35 1.31 3.67
C MET A 380 23.03 0.22 4.68
N GLU A 381 21.82 -0.30 4.60
CA GLU A 381 21.38 -1.38 5.46
C GLU A 381 21.47 -2.70 4.73
N ILE A 382 21.93 -3.73 5.45
CA ILE A 382 22.20 -5.05 4.91
C ILE A 382 21.10 -6.01 5.37
N LEU A 383 20.20 -6.33 4.44
CA LEU A 383 19.21 -7.37 4.64
C LEU A 383 19.82 -8.74 4.33
N ARG A 384 19.64 -9.68 5.26
CA ARG A 384 20.02 -11.08 5.07
C ARG A 384 18.80 -11.96 5.27
N PHE A 385 18.50 -12.73 4.25
CA PHE A 385 17.41 -13.69 4.20
C PHE A 385 17.99 -15.09 4.06
N GLN A 386 17.48 -16.03 4.86
CA GLN A 386 17.72 -17.46 4.72
C GLN A 386 16.38 -18.17 4.76
N ALA A 387 16.14 -19.08 3.81
CA ALA A 387 14.99 -19.97 3.83
C ALA A 387 15.36 -21.33 3.25
N SER A 388 14.80 -22.39 3.81
CA SER A 388 14.90 -23.74 3.27
C SER A 388 13.61 -24.11 2.53
N GLU A 389 13.74 -24.93 1.49
CA GLU A 389 12.60 -25.49 0.75
C GLU A 389 11.83 -26.54 1.60
N GLU A 390 12.50 -27.17 2.57
CA GLU A 390 11.96 -28.23 3.46
C GLU A 390 11.03 -27.71 4.55
N GLU A 391 11.12 -26.42 4.89
CA GLU A 391 10.10 -25.82 5.72
C GLU A 391 8.78 -25.92 4.98
N THR A 392 7.89 -26.75 5.52
CA THR A 392 6.60 -27.06 4.91
C THR A 392 5.88 -25.75 4.65
N TRP A 393 5.91 -25.32 3.39
CA TRP A 393 5.14 -24.17 2.93
C TRP A 393 3.70 -24.60 3.04
N ALA A 394 3.11 -24.35 4.21
CA ALA A 394 1.73 -24.69 4.47
C ALA A 394 0.93 -24.08 3.32
N VAL A 395 0.19 -24.92 2.60
CA VAL A 395 -0.82 -24.44 1.66
C VAL A 395 -1.64 -23.42 2.46
N PRO A 396 -1.74 -22.16 2.01
CA PRO A 396 -2.53 -21.18 2.73
C PRO A 396 -3.90 -21.82 2.97
N PRO A 397 -4.42 -21.79 4.22
CA PRO A 397 -5.72 -22.39 4.50
C PRO A 397 -6.72 -21.88 3.47
N PRO A 398 -7.65 -22.72 2.96
CA PRO A 398 -8.61 -22.28 1.96
C PRO A 398 -9.24 -20.97 2.44
N VAL A 399 -8.93 -19.91 1.71
CA VAL A 399 -9.22 -18.53 2.08
C VAL A 399 -10.73 -18.38 1.98
N SER A 400 -11.41 -18.70 3.08
CA SER A 400 -12.88 -18.64 3.17
C SER A 400 -13.39 -17.21 3.26
N GLN A 401 -12.51 -16.26 3.55
CA GLN A 401 -12.79 -14.84 3.58
C GLN A 401 -11.80 -14.11 2.69
N PRO A 402 -12.26 -13.25 1.76
CA PRO A 402 -11.38 -12.50 0.87
C PRO A 402 -10.37 -11.68 1.70
N PRO A 403 -9.19 -11.36 1.11
CA PRO A 403 -8.14 -10.62 1.81
C PRO A 403 -8.70 -9.37 2.50
N LEU A 404 -8.28 -9.20 3.75
CA LEU A 404 -8.63 -8.06 4.59
C LEU A 404 -7.66 -6.92 4.26
N CYS A 405 -8.04 -6.06 3.32
CA CYS A 405 -7.32 -4.86 2.90
C CYS A 405 -8.28 -3.70 2.64
N ASN A 406 -7.74 -2.50 2.38
CA ASN A 406 -8.55 -1.34 2.05
C ASN A 406 -8.98 -1.42 0.58
N ARG A 407 -10.27 -1.55 0.28
CA ARG A 407 -10.76 -1.80 -1.10
C ARG A 407 -11.11 -0.55 -1.88
N LEU A 408 -11.02 -0.57 -3.19
CA LEU A 408 -11.60 0.46 -4.04
C LEU A 408 -13.14 0.34 -4.01
N PRO A 409 -13.86 1.44 -4.23
CA PRO A 409 -15.30 1.41 -4.46
C PRO A 409 -15.64 0.45 -5.61
N PRO A 410 -16.65 -0.43 -5.46
CA PRO A 410 -16.92 -1.50 -6.44
C PRO A 410 -17.12 -0.99 -7.87
N GLU A 411 -17.86 0.10 -8.05
CA GLU A 411 -18.14 0.67 -9.36
C GLU A 411 -16.87 1.19 -10.04
N LEU A 412 -15.97 1.79 -9.26
CA LEU A 412 -14.68 2.27 -9.75
C LEU A 412 -13.74 1.10 -10.05
N PHE A 413 -13.75 0.06 -9.22
CA PHE A 413 -12.96 -1.16 -9.43
C PHE A 413 -13.33 -1.82 -10.76
N GLU A 414 -14.62 -2.08 -11.00
CA GLU A 414 -15.11 -2.70 -12.24
C GLU A 414 -14.76 -1.84 -13.47
N GLN A 415 -14.94 -0.52 -13.38
CA GLN A 415 -14.60 0.38 -14.48
C GLN A 415 -13.10 0.36 -14.79
N LEU A 416 -12.24 0.43 -13.78
CA LEU A 416 -10.79 0.38 -13.97
C LEU A 416 -10.32 -0.98 -14.48
N GLN A 417 -10.92 -2.07 -13.99
CA GLN A 417 -10.67 -3.42 -14.47
C GLN A 417 -10.92 -3.49 -15.98
N MET A 418 -12.10 -3.07 -16.44
CA MET A 418 -12.44 -3.07 -17.87
C MET A 418 -11.49 -2.24 -18.72
N LEU A 419 -11.00 -1.11 -18.20
CA LEU A 419 -10.06 -0.26 -18.92
C LEU A 419 -8.65 -0.88 -18.96
N LEU A 420 -8.18 -1.49 -17.89
CA LEU A 420 -6.80 -2.01 -17.80
C LEU A 420 -6.61 -3.41 -18.39
N GLU A 421 -7.69 -4.17 -18.56
CA GLU A 421 -7.67 -5.55 -19.09
C GLU A 421 -7.14 -5.65 -20.53
N PRO A 422 -7.55 -4.78 -21.50
CA PRO A 422 -7.06 -4.85 -22.86
C PRO A 422 -5.56 -4.59 -22.93
N SER A 423 -4.84 -5.49 -23.60
CA SER A 423 -3.41 -5.34 -23.83
C SER A 423 -3.12 -4.11 -24.69
N SER A 424 -2.27 -3.22 -24.18
CA SER A 424 -1.78 -2.07 -24.94
C SER A 424 -0.51 -2.46 -25.71
N VAL A 425 -0.42 -2.01 -26.96
CA VAL A 425 0.81 -2.12 -27.77
C VAL A 425 1.99 -1.36 -27.17
N THR A 426 1.72 -0.29 -26.40
CA THR A 426 2.76 0.46 -25.68
C THR A 426 3.11 -0.17 -24.33
N GLY A 427 2.40 -1.21 -23.92
CA GLY A 427 2.53 -1.83 -22.59
C GLY A 427 1.89 -1.04 -21.45
N ASN A 428 1.21 0.08 -21.75
CA ASN A 428 0.50 0.92 -20.77
C ASN A 428 -0.84 0.27 -20.32
N ASP A 429 -0.77 -0.96 -19.82
CA ASP A 429 -1.90 -1.71 -19.28
C ASP A 429 -1.58 -2.20 -17.87
N TRP A 430 -2.32 -3.19 -17.36
CA TRP A 430 -2.09 -3.80 -16.05
C TRP A 430 -0.61 -4.18 -15.79
N ARG A 431 0.18 -4.51 -16.82
CA ARG A 431 1.62 -4.87 -16.69
C ARG A 431 2.46 -3.69 -16.22
N LYS A 432 2.20 -2.49 -16.73
CA LYS A 432 2.93 -1.29 -16.33
C LYS A 432 2.54 -0.88 -14.92
N LEU A 433 1.25 -0.94 -14.58
CA LEU A 433 0.79 -0.73 -13.22
C LEU A 433 1.47 -1.72 -12.25
N ALA A 434 1.48 -3.01 -12.59
CA ALA A 434 2.16 -4.05 -11.80
C ALA A 434 3.64 -3.73 -11.52
N SER A 435 4.37 -3.24 -12.54
CA SER A 435 5.75 -2.80 -12.39
C SER A 435 5.89 -1.61 -11.43
N HIS A 436 4.98 -0.62 -11.49
CA HIS A 436 4.96 0.50 -10.54
C HIS A 436 4.65 0.07 -9.10
N LEU A 437 3.82 -0.96 -8.92
CA LEU A 437 3.54 -1.57 -7.62
C LEU A 437 4.71 -2.42 -7.08
N GLY A 438 5.82 -2.55 -7.83
CA GLY A 438 7.00 -3.27 -7.37
C GLY A 438 6.89 -4.80 -7.53
N LEU A 439 6.04 -5.25 -8.46
CA LEU A 439 6.02 -6.66 -8.83
C LEU A 439 7.21 -7.04 -9.70
N CYS A 440 7.70 -8.23 -9.40
CA CYS A 440 8.79 -8.88 -10.11
C CYS A 440 8.32 -9.38 -11.48
N GLY A 441 9.23 -9.46 -12.47
CA GLY A 441 8.86 -9.76 -13.86
C GLY A 441 8.20 -11.13 -14.00
N MET A 442 8.65 -12.11 -13.20
CA MET A 442 8.06 -13.43 -13.17
C MET A 442 6.64 -13.43 -12.60
N LYS A 443 6.35 -12.64 -11.55
CA LYS A 443 4.99 -12.51 -11.01
C LYS A 443 4.07 -11.86 -12.04
N ILE A 444 4.53 -10.84 -12.75
CA ILE A 444 3.77 -10.19 -13.82
C ILE A 444 3.40 -11.23 -14.91
N ARG A 445 4.36 -12.08 -15.32
CA ARG A 445 4.09 -13.19 -16.27
C ARG A 445 3.14 -14.23 -15.69
N PHE A 446 3.25 -14.56 -14.41
CA PHE A 446 2.31 -15.47 -13.76
C PHE A 446 0.88 -14.91 -13.73
N LEU A 447 0.73 -13.60 -13.52
CA LEU A 447 -0.57 -12.95 -13.49
C LEU A 447 -1.28 -12.97 -14.84
N SER A 448 -0.57 -13.02 -15.97
CA SER A 448 -1.23 -13.16 -17.29
C SER A 448 -2.00 -14.46 -17.47
N CYS A 449 -1.79 -15.46 -16.60
CA CYS A 449 -2.54 -16.72 -16.60
C CYS A 449 -3.82 -16.66 -15.76
N GLN A 450 -4.08 -15.56 -15.04
CA GLN A 450 -5.28 -15.39 -14.24
C GLN A 450 -6.48 -15.04 -15.12
N ARG A 451 -7.70 -15.26 -14.60
CA ARG A 451 -8.96 -14.94 -15.31
C ARG A 451 -9.06 -13.46 -15.67
N SER A 452 -8.56 -12.58 -14.81
CA SER A 452 -8.44 -11.14 -15.04
C SER A 452 -7.15 -10.66 -14.36
N PRO A 453 -6.07 -10.45 -15.12
CA PRO A 453 -4.83 -9.89 -14.59
C PRO A 453 -5.02 -8.46 -14.09
N ALA A 454 -5.93 -7.68 -14.70
CA ALA A 454 -6.22 -6.32 -14.24
C ALA A 454 -6.86 -6.30 -12.85
N ALA A 455 -7.85 -7.16 -12.60
CA ALA A 455 -8.47 -7.29 -11.28
C ALA A 455 -7.42 -7.65 -10.22
N ALA A 456 -6.57 -8.64 -10.49
CA ALA A 456 -5.53 -9.07 -9.54
C ALA A 456 -4.53 -7.95 -9.21
N ILE A 457 -4.22 -7.05 -10.15
CA ILE A 457 -3.35 -5.90 -9.90
C ILE A 457 -4.05 -4.79 -9.12
N LEU A 458 -5.35 -4.58 -9.35
CA LEU A 458 -6.13 -3.62 -8.56
C LEU A 458 -6.30 -4.10 -7.11
N GLU A 459 -6.57 -5.39 -6.90
CA GLU A 459 -6.56 -6.02 -5.58
C GLU A 459 -5.20 -5.86 -4.89
N LEU A 460 -4.10 -6.02 -5.62
CA LEU A 460 -2.77 -5.77 -5.07
C LEU A 460 -2.53 -4.29 -4.70
N PHE A 461 -3.08 -3.35 -5.46
CA PHE A 461 -3.00 -1.94 -5.15
C PHE A 461 -3.73 -1.60 -3.84
N GLU A 462 -4.88 -2.21 -3.63
CA GLU A 462 -5.65 -2.16 -2.37
C GLU A 462 -4.84 -2.72 -1.19
N GLU A 463 -4.18 -3.85 -1.40
CA GLU A 463 -3.26 -4.48 -0.43
C GLU A 463 -2.02 -3.64 -0.12
N GLN A 464 -1.63 -2.68 -0.96
CA GLN A 464 -0.53 -1.74 -0.68
C GLN A 464 -1.02 -0.42 -0.06
N ASN A 465 -2.26 -0.36 0.45
CA ASN A 465 -2.87 0.85 0.98
C ASN A 465 -2.85 2.02 -0.02
N GLY A 466 -3.01 1.71 -1.31
CA GLY A 466 -2.98 2.70 -2.37
C GLY A 466 -4.15 3.68 -2.28
N SER A 467 -3.87 4.98 -2.39
CA SER A 467 -4.92 6.01 -2.36
C SER A 467 -5.48 6.31 -3.75
N LEU A 468 -6.72 6.78 -3.86
CA LEU A 468 -7.29 7.18 -5.16
C LEU A 468 -6.46 8.28 -5.85
N GLN A 469 -5.90 9.22 -5.10
CA GLN A 469 -5.01 10.25 -5.66
C GLN A 469 -3.71 9.67 -6.20
N GLU A 470 -3.15 8.65 -5.53
CA GLU A 470 -2.00 7.92 -6.02
C GLU A 470 -2.35 7.14 -7.29
N LEU A 471 -3.48 6.43 -7.29
CA LEU A 471 -3.93 5.71 -8.47
C LEU A 471 -4.11 6.66 -9.64
N HIS A 472 -4.73 7.82 -9.42
CA HIS A 472 -4.84 8.87 -10.44
C HIS A 472 -3.47 9.32 -10.96
N TYR A 473 -2.51 9.58 -10.07
CA TYR A 473 -1.14 9.93 -10.45
C TYR A 473 -0.46 8.82 -11.25
N LEU A 474 -0.57 7.57 -10.82
CA LEU A 474 -0.01 6.40 -11.52
C LEU A 474 -0.61 6.27 -12.91
N MET A 475 -1.95 6.32 -13.03
CA MET A 475 -2.67 6.27 -14.30
C MET A 475 -2.23 7.39 -15.26
N THR A 476 -2.04 8.61 -14.72
CA THR A 476 -1.54 9.74 -15.50
C THR A 476 -0.10 9.50 -15.96
N SER A 477 0.77 9.01 -15.07
CA SER A 477 2.19 8.75 -15.36
C SER A 477 2.42 7.63 -16.37
N MET A 478 1.50 6.67 -16.45
CA MET A 478 1.49 5.59 -17.44
C MET A 478 0.66 5.92 -18.69
N GLU A 479 0.25 7.18 -18.87
CA GLU A 479 -0.51 7.68 -20.02
C GLU A 479 -1.89 7.00 -20.23
N ARG A 480 -2.51 6.50 -19.15
CA ARG A 480 -3.88 5.98 -19.13
C ARG A 480 -4.86 7.04 -18.63
N LEU A 481 -5.03 8.05 -19.47
CA LEU A 481 -5.86 9.23 -19.18
C LEU A 481 -7.36 8.90 -19.05
N ASP A 482 -7.81 7.82 -19.69
CA ASP A 482 -9.14 7.24 -19.53
C ASP A 482 -9.39 6.76 -18.10
N CYS A 483 -8.45 5.98 -17.55
CA CYS A 483 -8.47 5.54 -16.15
C CYS A 483 -8.36 6.73 -15.19
N ALA A 484 -7.44 7.67 -15.46
CA ALA A 484 -7.27 8.86 -14.64
C ALA A 484 -8.58 9.69 -14.59
N SER A 485 -9.25 9.86 -15.73
CA SER A 485 -10.54 10.56 -15.80
C SER A 485 -11.64 9.85 -15.02
N ALA A 486 -11.70 8.51 -15.06
CA ALA A 486 -12.65 7.73 -14.27
C ALA A 486 -12.49 7.98 -12.75
N ILE A 487 -11.25 7.99 -12.28
CA ILE A 487 -10.92 8.26 -10.87
C ILE A 487 -11.27 9.69 -10.50
N GLN A 488 -10.92 10.68 -11.33
CA GLN A 488 -11.23 12.08 -11.08
C GLN A 488 -12.74 12.33 -11.03
N ASN A 489 -13.51 11.70 -11.92
CA ASN A 489 -14.97 11.76 -11.91
C ASN A 489 -15.55 11.17 -10.63
N TYR A 490 -14.99 10.06 -10.15
CA TYR A 490 -15.39 9.47 -8.87
C TYR A 490 -15.09 10.42 -7.69
N LEU A 491 -13.88 10.99 -7.64
CA LEU A 491 -13.47 11.93 -6.58
C LEU A 491 -14.32 13.20 -6.54
N ASN A 492 -14.84 13.64 -7.69
CA ASN A 492 -15.70 14.83 -7.79
C ASN A 492 -17.18 14.54 -7.42
N ARG A 493 -17.63 13.28 -7.36
CA ARG A 493 -19.00 12.95 -6.94
C ARG A 493 -19.12 13.18 -5.43
N THR A 494 -19.88 14.20 -5.07
CA THR A 494 -20.30 14.40 -3.67
C THR A 494 -21.23 13.25 -3.27
N PRO A 495 -21.19 12.73 -2.02
CA PRO A 495 -22.10 11.67 -1.59
C PRO A 495 -23.55 12.20 -1.59
N GLY A 496 -24.26 12.06 -2.70
CA GLY A 496 -25.59 12.64 -2.89
C GLY A 496 -26.19 12.42 -4.29
N ASP A 497 -25.36 12.34 -5.33
CA ASP A 497 -25.86 12.15 -6.69
C ASP A 497 -25.95 10.65 -7.05
N SER A 498 -27.06 10.04 -6.64
CA SER A 498 -27.51 8.78 -7.26
C SER A 498 -27.84 9.04 -8.74
N PRO A 499 -27.40 8.19 -9.68
CA PRO A 499 -27.83 8.32 -11.07
C PRO A 499 -29.31 7.99 -11.12
N THR A 500 -30.11 9.02 -11.38
CA THR A 500 -31.53 8.89 -11.62
C THR A 500 -31.72 7.91 -12.78
N ARG A 501 -32.49 6.86 -12.53
CA ARG A 501 -32.97 5.94 -13.56
C ARG A 501 -33.57 6.76 -14.70
N LEU A 502 -32.95 6.72 -15.88
CA LEU A 502 -33.58 7.11 -17.13
C LEU A 502 -34.69 6.08 -17.42
N ARG A 503 -35.92 6.39 -16.98
CA ARG A 503 -37.15 5.77 -17.47
C ARG A 503 -38.23 6.85 -17.58
N GLY A 504 -38.49 7.25 -18.82
CA GLY A 504 -39.48 8.24 -19.24
C GLY A 504 -38.93 8.90 -20.50
N GLY A 505 -39.40 8.67 -21.71
CA GLY A 505 -40.70 8.21 -22.15
C GLY A 505 -41.22 9.26 -23.12
N THR A 506 -40.86 9.11 -24.40
CA THR A 506 -41.57 9.69 -25.56
C THR A 506 -40.94 9.09 -26.81
N TRP A 507 -41.60 8.08 -27.38
CA TRP A 507 -41.40 7.72 -28.78
C TRP A 507 -42.19 8.71 -29.62
N GLU A 508 -41.48 9.35 -30.55
CA GLU A 508 -42.05 9.94 -31.75
C GLU A 508 -42.70 8.82 -32.58
N ASN A 509 -43.90 9.06 -33.10
CA ASN A 509 -44.31 8.54 -34.40
C ASN A 509 -45.46 9.40 -34.92
N CYS A 510 -45.13 10.25 -35.90
CA CYS A 510 -46.06 10.80 -36.87
C CYS A 510 -46.76 9.66 -37.62
N GLY A 511 -48.06 9.81 -37.90
CA GLY A 511 -48.74 8.89 -38.80
C GLY A 511 -50.25 9.06 -38.90
N LEU A 512 -50.66 10.02 -39.72
CA LEU A 512 -51.83 9.98 -40.61
C LEU A 512 -53.23 10.30 -40.02
N GLU A 513 -53.70 11.47 -40.44
CA GLU A 513 -55.09 11.91 -40.55
C GLU A 513 -55.93 10.94 -41.42
N LEU A 514 -57.22 10.79 -41.13
CA LEU A 514 -58.29 11.39 -41.96
C LEU A 514 -59.69 11.00 -41.45
N ASP A 515 -60.59 11.96 -41.62
CA ASP A 515 -61.94 12.14 -41.08
C ASP A 515 -62.95 11.00 -41.30
N GLU A 516 -63.81 10.83 -40.29
CA GLU A 516 -65.14 10.25 -40.43
C GLU A 516 -66.14 11.29 -40.98
N LYS A 517 -66.72 10.99 -42.14
CA LYS A 517 -68.11 11.29 -42.50
C LYS A 517 -68.53 10.36 -43.63
N PHE A 518 -69.12 9.21 -43.28
CA PHE A 518 -70.24 8.48 -43.91
C PHE A 518 -70.28 7.03 -43.44
#